data_AF-A0A0M2KG13-F1
#
_entry.id   AF-A0A0M2KG13-F1
#
_cell.length_a   1.000
_cell.length_b   1.000
_cell.length_c   1.000
_cell.angle_alpha   90.00
_cell.angle_beta   90.00
_cell.angle_gamma   90.00
#
_symmetry.space_group_name_H-M   'P 1'
#
loop_
_entity.id
_entity.type
_entity.pdbx_description
1 polymer ?
#
loop_
_entity_poly.entity_id
_entity_poly.type
_entity_poly.pdbx_seq_one_letter_code
_entity_poly.pdbx_strand_id
1 'polypeptide(L)'
;MIINLPATVEVSTPNIYVDQIEYFCRYFSRRKQVCISVHPHNDRGTGIACAELALLAGTERVEGCLFGNGERTSNADLITLKGIKTRIRAAIFNATDNR
;
A
#
# COMPACT_ATOMS: atom_id res chain seq x y z
N MET A 1 9.96 -8.76 11.21
CA MET A 1 10.34 -8.58 9.80
C MET A 1 9.15 -8.00 9.03
N ILE A 2 9.36 -7.12 8.06
CA ILE A 2 8.30 -6.51 7.23
C ILE A 2 8.49 -7.00 5.78
N ILE A 3 7.41 -7.39 5.11
CA ILE A 3 7.39 -7.63 3.66
C ILE A 3 6.49 -6.57 3.05
N ASN A 4 7.05 -5.75 2.14
CA ASN A 4 6.31 -4.71 1.45
C ASN A 4 5.95 -5.17 0.03
N LEU A 5 4.69 -5.03 -0.35
CA LEU A 5 4.14 -5.38 -1.66
C LEU A 5 3.68 -4.10 -2.38
N PRO A 6 4.61 -3.39 -3.07
CA PRO A 6 4.29 -2.13 -3.71
C PRO A 6 3.49 -2.32 -5.00
N ALA A 7 2.56 -1.40 -5.27
CA ALA A 7 2.10 -1.14 -6.63
C ALA A 7 2.87 0.07 -7.13
N THR A 8 4.11 -0.16 -7.59
CA THR A 8 5.03 0.91 -8.05
C THR A 8 4.47 1.69 -9.24
N VAL A 9 3.66 1.02 -10.05
CA VAL A 9 2.76 1.62 -11.03
C VAL A 9 1.40 0.98 -10.85
N GLU A 10 0.35 1.78 -10.72
CA GLU A 10 -1.03 1.27 -10.67
C GLU A 10 -1.47 0.82 -12.07
N VAL A 11 -1.47 -0.49 -12.34
CA VAL A 11 -1.74 -1.06 -13.69
C VAL A 11 -3.11 -1.74 -13.82
N SER A 12 -3.87 -1.85 -12.74
CA SER A 12 -5.16 -2.55 -12.73
C SER A 12 -6.17 -1.85 -11.81
N THR A 13 -7.41 -2.34 -11.79
CA THR A 13 -8.41 -1.88 -10.82
C THR A 13 -8.13 -2.44 -9.43
N PRO A 14 -8.60 -1.77 -8.35
CA PRO A 14 -8.27 -2.16 -6.97
C PRO A 14 -8.56 -3.62 -6.63
N ASN A 15 -9.67 -4.17 -7.12
CA ASN A 15 -10.03 -5.57 -6.89
C ASN A 15 -8.96 -6.55 -7.41
N ILE A 16 -8.37 -6.28 -8.57
CA ILE A 16 -7.33 -7.15 -9.15
C ILE A 16 -6.04 -7.08 -8.33
N TYR A 17 -5.66 -5.89 -7.85
CA TYR A 17 -4.53 -5.74 -6.93
C TYR A 17 -4.78 -6.52 -5.63
N VAL A 18 -5.99 -6.41 -5.08
CA VAL A 18 -6.35 -7.02 -3.80
C VAL A 18 -6.40 -8.54 -3.89
N ASP A 19 -6.84 -9.12 -5.01
CA ASP A 19 -6.79 -10.57 -5.24
C ASP A 19 -5.34 -11.10 -5.12
N GLN A 20 -4.36 -10.36 -5.64
CA GLN A 20 -2.94 -10.73 -5.53
C GLN A 20 -2.44 -10.63 -4.09
N ILE A 21 -2.83 -9.57 -3.37
CA ILE A 21 -2.48 -9.38 -1.97
C ILE A 21 -3.09 -10.48 -1.10
N GLU A 22 -4.36 -10.80 -1.32
CA GLU A 22 -5.06 -11.83 -0.57
C GLU A 22 -4.44 -13.20 -0.82
N TYR A 23 -4.15 -13.52 -2.09
CA TYR A 23 -3.43 -14.73 -2.46
C TYR A 23 -2.10 -14.82 -1.70
N PHE A 24 -1.30 -13.75 -1.71
CA PHE A 24 -0.04 -13.73 -0.96
C PHE A 24 -0.26 -13.94 0.54
N CYS A 25 -1.22 -13.25 1.14
CA CYS A 25 -1.52 -13.37 2.57
C CYS A 25 -1.96 -14.78 2.97
N ARG A 26 -2.74 -15.47 2.11
CA ARG A 26 -3.23 -16.83 2.34
C ARG A 26 -2.13 -17.89 2.21
N TYR A 27 -1.25 -17.77 1.21
CA TYR A 27 -0.31 -18.84 0.86
C TYR A 27 1.13 -18.62 1.34
N PHE A 28 1.46 -17.44 1.88
CA PHE A 28 2.80 -17.18 2.39
C PHE A 28 3.08 -17.99 3.68
N SER A 29 4.03 -18.92 3.59
CA SER A 29 4.32 -19.92 4.64
C SER A 29 4.70 -19.36 6.00
N ARG A 30 5.28 -18.14 6.05
CA ARG A 30 5.70 -17.48 7.30
C ARG A 30 4.77 -16.34 7.72
N ARG A 31 3.47 -16.42 7.37
CA ARG A 31 2.47 -15.35 7.61
C ARG A 31 2.50 -14.78 9.04
N LYS A 32 2.66 -15.63 10.07
CA LYS A 32 2.67 -15.20 11.48
C LYS A 32 3.97 -14.51 11.94
N GLN A 33 5.04 -14.59 11.15
CA GLN A 33 6.37 -14.06 11.50
C GLN A 33 6.68 -12.72 10.83
N VAL A 34 5.80 -12.26 9.94
CA VAL A 34 5.99 -11.05 9.14
C VAL A 34 4.80 -10.12 9.28
N CYS A 35 5.08 -8.83 9.23
CA CYS A 35 4.06 -7.81 8.99
C CYS A 35 3.99 -7.57 7.49
N ILE A 36 2.86 -7.89 6.87
CA ILE A 36 2.65 -7.62 5.45
C ILE A 36 2.21 -6.17 5.29
N SER A 37 2.92 -5.46 4.43
CA SER A 37 2.69 -4.06 4.12
C SER A 37 2.37 -3.88 2.64
N VAL A 38 1.56 -2.87 2.33
CA VAL A 38 1.31 -2.41 0.96
C VAL A 38 1.79 -0.98 0.77
N HIS A 39 2.19 -0.66 -0.46
CA HIS A 39 2.63 0.68 -0.87
C HIS A 39 2.00 0.98 -2.24
N PRO A 40 0.72 1.36 -2.29
CA PRO A 40 0.06 1.69 -3.54
C PRO A 40 0.40 3.10 -4.00
N HIS A 41 0.89 3.22 -5.24
CA HIS A 41 0.85 4.48 -5.98
C HIS A 41 -0.57 4.73 -6.51
N ASN A 42 -0.78 5.91 -7.10
CA ASN A 42 -2.09 6.42 -7.47
C ASN A 42 -2.21 6.70 -8.99
N ASP A 43 -1.51 5.92 -9.83
CA ASP A 43 -1.44 6.16 -11.30
C ASP A 43 -2.80 6.09 -12.01
N ARG A 44 -3.78 5.41 -11.42
CA ARG A 44 -5.16 5.30 -11.92
C ARG A 44 -6.17 5.98 -11.00
N GLY A 45 -5.69 6.75 -10.02
CA GLY A 45 -6.52 7.48 -9.07
C GLY A 45 -7.19 6.60 -8.02
N THR A 46 -6.74 5.36 -7.82
CA THR A 46 -7.37 4.40 -6.90
C THR A 46 -6.45 3.88 -5.81
N GLY A 47 -5.33 4.55 -5.52
CA GLY A 47 -4.36 4.14 -4.51
C GLY A 47 -4.95 4.02 -3.09
N ILE A 48 -5.90 4.89 -2.74
CA ILE A 48 -6.66 4.80 -1.48
C ILE A 48 -7.48 3.52 -1.44
N ALA A 49 -8.31 3.27 -2.46
CA ALA A 49 -9.14 2.06 -2.53
C ALA A 49 -8.28 0.78 -2.51
N CYS A 50 -7.13 0.78 -3.19
CA CYS A 50 -6.15 -0.30 -3.12
C CYS A 50 -5.66 -0.54 -1.68
N ALA A 51 -5.32 0.52 -0.94
CA ALA A 51 -4.88 0.41 0.45
C ALA A 51 -5.98 -0.11 1.38
N GLU A 52 -7.20 0.42 1.28
CA GLU A 52 -8.32 0.01 2.14
C GLU A 52 -8.70 -1.46 1.93
N LEU A 53 -8.84 -1.87 0.67
CA LEU A 53 -9.17 -3.25 0.33
C LEU A 53 -8.03 -4.22 0.66
N ALA A 54 -6.78 -3.80 0.52
CA ALA A 54 -5.63 -4.63 0.93
C ALA A 54 -5.62 -4.88 2.45
N LEU A 55 -6.11 -3.95 3.26
CA LEU A 55 -6.27 -4.16 4.70
C LEU A 55 -7.36 -5.21 4.98
N LEU A 56 -8.46 -5.20 4.22
CA LEU A 56 -9.48 -6.24 4.30
C LEU A 56 -8.95 -7.62 3.87
N ALA A 57 -8.05 -7.67 2.88
CA ALA A 57 -7.37 -8.89 2.44
C ALA A 57 -6.33 -9.45 3.42
N GLY A 58 -6.11 -8.79 4.56
CA GLY A 58 -5.28 -9.30 5.64
C GLY A 58 -3.87 -8.72 5.71
N THR A 59 -3.62 -7.57 5.09
CA THR A 59 -2.40 -6.79 5.35
C THR A 59 -2.49 -6.06 6.68
N GLU A 60 -1.34 -5.71 7.26
CA GLU A 60 -1.28 -5.10 8.59
C GLU A 60 -0.78 -3.66 8.56
N ARG A 61 -0.31 -3.21 7.39
CA ARG A 61 0.41 -1.96 7.27
C ARG A 61 0.26 -1.32 5.89
N VAL A 62 0.16 0.00 5.87
CA VAL A 62 0.16 0.81 4.65
C VAL A 62 1.32 1.79 4.68
N GLU A 63 2.01 1.92 3.57
CA GLU A 63 2.96 2.97 3.27
C GLU A 63 2.34 3.98 2.31
N GLY A 64 2.57 5.26 2.58
CA GLY A 64 2.10 6.35 1.72
C GLY A 64 2.68 7.68 2.19
N CYS A 65 2.11 8.79 1.72
CA CYS A 65 2.53 10.12 2.16
C CYS A 65 1.35 10.95 2.65
N LEU A 66 1.63 11.91 3.53
CA LEU A 66 0.65 12.92 3.91
C LEU A 66 0.30 13.75 2.67
N PHE A 67 -1.00 13.95 2.41
CA PHE A 67 -1.53 14.62 1.23
C PHE A 67 -1.13 13.97 -0.10
N GLY A 68 -0.74 12.69 -0.06
CA GLY A 68 -0.36 11.94 -1.26
C GLY A 68 0.74 12.65 -2.03
N ASN A 69 1.91 12.84 -1.42
CA ASN A 69 3.15 13.26 -2.12
C ASN A 69 3.98 12.03 -2.56
N GLY A 70 4.77 12.13 -3.62
CA GLY A 70 5.52 10.98 -4.16
C GLY A 70 5.77 11.07 -5.66
N GLU A 71 6.29 10.00 -6.23
CA GLU A 71 6.68 9.93 -7.65
C GLU A 71 5.46 9.92 -8.58
N ARG A 72 5.53 10.67 -9.70
CA ARG A 72 4.49 10.78 -10.74
C ARG A 72 3.11 11.18 -10.20
N THR A 73 2.16 10.24 -10.26
CA THR A 73 0.78 10.36 -9.78
C THR A 73 0.65 10.16 -8.28
N SER A 74 1.79 9.91 -7.62
CA SER A 74 2.00 9.94 -6.19
C SER A 74 1.60 8.68 -5.42
N ASN A 75 1.90 8.68 -4.13
CA ASN A 75 1.50 7.67 -3.16
C ASN A 75 0.06 7.86 -2.71
N ALA A 76 -0.53 6.81 -2.14
CA ALA A 76 -1.78 6.93 -1.39
C ALA A 76 -1.68 7.98 -0.27
N ASP A 77 -2.69 8.85 -0.18
CA ASP A 77 -2.80 9.88 0.85
C ASP A 77 -3.18 9.31 2.22
N LEU A 78 -2.25 9.41 3.16
CA LEU A 78 -2.41 8.94 4.54
C LEU A 78 -3.42 9.77 5.35
N ILE A 79 -3.67 11.02 4.96
CA ILE A 79 -4.71 11.84 5.60
C ILE A 79 -6.09 11.33 5.18
N THR A 80 -6.28 11.01 3.90
CA THR A 80 -7.51 10.38 3.41
C THR A 80 -7.74 8.99 4.01
N LEU A 81 -6.69 8.19 4.21
CA LEU A 81 -6.78 6.89 4.91
C LEU A 81 -7.04 6.99 6.43
N LYS A 82 -7.04 8.20 7.00
CA LYS A 82 -7.19 8.43 8.44
C LYS A 82 -8.62 8.09 8.87
N GLY A 83 -8.79 6.86 9.35
CA GLY A 83 -10.05 6.32 9.82
C GLY A 83 -9.96 4.81 10.05
N ILE A 84 -9.01 4.15 9.38
CA ILE A 84 -8.77 2.71 9.52
C ILE A 84 -7.70 2.48 10.60
N LYS A 85 -8.03 1.62 11.58
CA LYS A 85 -7.10 1.22 12.65
C LYS A 85 -6.03 0.27 12.10
N THR A 86 -4.99 0.84 11.49
CA THR A 86 -3.88 0.09 10.88
C THR A 86 -2.51 0.71 11.22
N ARG A 87 -1.42 -0.02 10.99
CA ARG A 87 -0.07 0.54 11.07
C ARG A 87 0.19 1.39 9.83
N ILE A 88 0.59 2.64 10.02
CA ILE A 88 0.90 3.55 8.92
C ILE A 88 2.39 3.91 8.98
N ARG A 89 3.08 3.88 7.84
CA ARG A 89 4.37 4.58 7.68
C ARG A 89 4.24 5.65 6.63
N ALA A 90 4.46 6.89 7.04
CA ALA A 90 4.74 7.96 6.11
C ALA A 90 6.11 7.74 5.47
N ALA A 91 6.15 7.65 4.15
CA ALA A 91 7.37 7.90 3.41
C ALA A 91 7.67 9.40 3.55
N ILE A 92 8.82 9.71 4.16
CA ILE A 92 9.35 11.08 4.19
C ILE A 92 10.09 11.26 2.86
N PHE A 93 9.42 11.81 1.86
CA PHE A 93 10.08 12.18 0.61
C PHE A 93 11.01 13.37 0.89
N ASN A 94 12.31 13.10 1.00
CA ASN A 94 13.30 14.00 0.42
C ASN A 94 13.12 13.88 -1.10
N ALA A 95 13.15 14.96 -1.85
CA ALA A 95 12.86 14.99 -3.30
C ALA A 95 13.90 14.24 -4.19
N THR A 96 14.49 13.15 -3.69
CA THR A 96 15.59 12.41 -4.31
C THR A 96 15.29 10.93 -4.57
N ASP A 97 14.06 10.44 -4.35
CA ASP A 97 13.71 9.02 -4.59
C ASP A 97 13.49 8.74 -6.09
N ASN A 98 14.47 9.15 -6.90
CA ASN A 98 14.49 8.94 -8.34
C ASN A 98 15.87 8.45 -8.82
N ARG A 99 16.52 7.57 -8.04
CA ARG A 99 17.65 6.70 -8.45
C ARG A 99 17.75 5.44 -7.60
#